data_AF-A0A831TB74-F1
#
_entry.id   AF-A0A831TB74-F1
#
_cell.length_a   1.000
_cell.length_b   1.000
_cell.length_c   1.000
_cell.angle_alpha   90.00
_cell.angle_beta   90.00
_cell.angle_gamma   90.00
#
_symmetry.space_group_name_H-M   'P 1'
#
loop_
_entity.id
_entity.type
_entity.pdbx_description
1 polymer ?
#
loop_
_entity_poly.entity_id
_entity_poly.type
_entity_poly.pdbx_seq_one_letter_code
_entity_poly.pdbx_strand_id
1 'polypeptide(L)'
;MGGMVVAPQAPAVEAGIEVLRRGGNAFDAAVTTAFAQTVVDPQMCGIAGFGVANLRTADGRHLIIDFNATAGSRVRPDMWRELLVEQDWTGYGYHLDGKINDVGYQSIMTPGTVAGLAEVLQRFGTISWAEAIQPAIGLAEQGFLVSPELWRLWNLPAAGERVSMRERIAHTPASRQL
;
A
#
# COMPACT_ATOMS: atom_id res chain seq x y z
N MET A 1 3.56 2.14 29.44
CA MET A 1 4.68 2.17 28.47
C MET A 1 4.43 3.29 27.48
N GLY A 2 5.45 4.06 27.12
CA GLY A 2 5.35 5.06 26.05
C GLY A 2 5.69 4.40 24.70
N GLY A 3 4.99 4.78 23.65
CA GLY A 3 5.23 4.34 22.28
C GLY A 3 4.61 5.35 21.31
N MET A 4 5.14 5.40 20.08
CA MET A 4 4.70 6.34 19.07
C MET A 4 4.44 5.59 17.77
N VAL A 5 3.32 5.91 17.12
CA VAL A 5 2.97 5.44 15.78
C VAL A 5 2.83 6.69 14.91
N VAL A 6 3.43 6.66 13.73
CA VAL A 6 3.34 7.74 12.74
C VAL A 6 2.99 7.11 11.41
N ALA A 7 1.94 7.61 10.77
CA ALA A 7 1.50 7.16 9.46
C ALA A 7 0.66 8.27 8.79
N PRO A 8 0.44 8.23 7.46
CA PRO A 8 -0.26 9.29 6.73
C PRO A 8 -1.67 9.59 7.24
N GLN A 9 -2.47 8.54 7.53
CA GLN A 9 -3.86 8.71 7.94
C GLN A 9 -4.04 8.46 9.44
N ALA A 10 -4.79 9.34 10.10
CA ALA A 10 -5.06 9.26 11.55
C ALA A 10 -5.74 7.95 11.99
N PRO A 11 -6.76 7.41 11.29
CA PRO A 11 -7.39 6.15 11.70
C PRO A 11 -6.43 4.96 11.72
N ALA A 12 -5.43 4.94 10.83
CA ALA A 12 -4.40 3.91 10.83
C ALA A 12 -3.46 4.05 12.04
N VAL A 13 -3.09 5.29 12.39
CA VAL A 13 -2.30 5.59 13.58
C VAL A 13 -3.03 5.16 14.85
N GLU A 14 -4.33 5.47 14.95
CA GLU A 14 -5.18 5.08 16.08
C GLU A 14 -5.24 3.57 16.26
N ALA A 15 -5.37 2.81 15.16
CA ALA A 15 -5.33 1.35 15.18
C ALA A 15 -4.00 0.82 15.77
N GLY A 16 -2.86 1.36 15.34
CA GLY A 16 -1.55 0.98 15.88
C GLY A 16 -1.34 1.37 17.34
N ILE A 17 -1.78 2.57 17.74
CA ILE A 17 -1.70 3.04 19.13
C ILE A 17 -2.51 2.13 20.06
N GLU A 18 -3.67 1.67 19.61
CA GLU A 18 -4.51 0.79 20.42
C GLU A 18 -3.83 -0.56 20.69
N VAL A 19 -3.09 -1.10 19.72
CA VAL A 19 -2.26 -2.30 19.93
C VAL A 19 -1.21 -2.06 21.00
N LEU A 20 -0.50 -0.93 20.96
CA LEU A 20 0.48 -0.57 22.00
C LEU A 20 -0.17 -0.39 23.38
N ARG A 21 -1.36 0.21 23.45
CA ARG A 21 -2.13 0.37 24.71
C ARG A 21 -2.52 -0.97 25.32
N ARG A 22 -2.81 -1.96 24.48
CA ARG A 22 -3.14 -3.34 24.89
C ARG A 22 -1.92 -4.20 25.21
N GLY A 23 -0.71 -3.64 25.12
CA GLY A 23 0.53 -4.32 25.46
C GLY A 23 1.20 -5.07 24.29
N GLY A 24 0.70 -4.89 23.07
CA GLY A 24 1.40 -5.36 21.87
C GLY A 24 2.72 -4.61 21.65
N ASN A 25 3.61 -5.19 20.86
CA ASN A 25 4.92 -4.62 20.60
C ASN A 25 4.94 -3.71 19.36
N ALA A 26 6.11 -3.17 19.03
CA ALA A 26 6.28 -2.28 17.87
C ALA A 26 5.96 -2.95 16.53
N PHE A 27 6.22 -4.26 16.40
CA PHE A 27 5.93 -5.03 15.18
C PHE A 27 4.43 -5.29 15.02
N ASP A 28 3.73 -5.62 16.12
CA ASP A 28 2.27 -5.77 16.14
C ASP A 28 1.58 -4.46 15.71
N ALA A 29 2.02 -3.35 16.31
CA ALA A 29 1.49 -2.02 16.01
C ALA A 29 1.78 -1.62 14.55
N ALA A 30 2.99 -1.88 14.04
CA ALA A 30 3.35 -1.58 12.66
C ALA A 30 2.51 -2.37 11.65
N VAL A 31 2.35 -3.68 11.85
CA VAL A 31 1.55 -4.54 10.96
C VAL A 31 0.07 -4.12 10.97
N THR A 32 -0.48 -3.88 12.16
CA THR A 32 -1.87 -3.43 12.31
C THR A 32 -2.11 -2.07 11.65
N THR A 33 -1.18 -1.13 11.86
CA THR A 33 -1.21 0.20 11.22
C THR A 33 -1.17 0.06 9.71
N ALA A 34 -0.28 -0.78 9.18
CA ALA A 34 -0.15 -0.98 7.74
C ALA A 34 -1.43 -1.55 7.11
N PHE A 35 -2.07 -2.55 7.73
CA PHE A 35 -3.35 -3.06 7.26
C PHE A 35 -4.45 -2.00 7.29
N ALA A 36 -4.58 -1.25 8.39
CA ALA A 36 -5.53 -0.15 8.45
C ALA A 36 -5.26 0.89 7.35
N GLN A 37 -3.97 1.22 7.09
CA GLN A 37 -3.55 2.13 6.03
C GLN A 37 -4.01 1.68 4.64
N THR A 38 -4.00 0.37 4.36
CA THR A 38 -4.47 -0.15 3.06
C THR A 38 -5.96 0.12 2.79
N VAL A 39 -6.74 0.44 3.83
CA VAL A 39 -8.15 0.78 3.73
C VAL A 39 -8.35 2.29 3.63
N VAL A 40 -7.66 3.06 4.47
CA VAL A 40 -7.88 4.51 4.60
C VAL A 40 -7.00 5.37 3.69
N ASP A 41 -5.99 4.78 3.05
CA ASP A 41 -5.11 5.42 2.07
C ASP A 41 -5.00 4.59 0.76
N PRO A 42 -6.12 4.28 0.09
CA PRO A 42 -6.14 3.35 -1.03
C PRO A 42 -5.39 3.84 -2.28
N GLN A 43 -5.09 5.15 -2.36
CA GLN A 43 -4.36 5.74 -3.47
C GLN A 43 -2.84 5.51 -3.38
N MET A 44 -2.31 5.21 -2.18
CA MET A 44 -0.88 4.94 -1.97
C MET A 44 -0.61 3.54 -1.40
N CYS A 45 -1.55 2.96 -0.67
CA CYS A 45 -1.39 1.72 0.08
C CYS A 45 -2.43 0.69 -0.34
N GLY A 46 -2.02 -0.59 -0.44
CA GLY A 46 -2.93 -1.66 -0.81
C GLY A 46 -2.40 -3.05 -0.47
N ILE A 47 -3.33 -3.97 -0.19
CA ILE A 47 -3.02 -5.40 0.03
C ILE A 47 -2.42 -6.06 -1.21
N ALA A 48 -2.74 -5.53 -2.40
CA ALA A 48 -2.22 -5.97 -3.69
C ALA A 48 -0.96 -5.19 -4.14
N GLY A 49 -0.32 -4.47 -3.23
CA GLY A 49 0.92 -3.72 -3.49
C GLY A 49 2.17 -4.49 -3.08
N PHE A 50 3.19 -3.72 -2.70
CA PHE A 50 4.49 -4.22 -2.26
C PHE A 50 5.16 -3.22 -1.29
N GLY A 51 6.31 -3.59 -0.73
CA GLY A 51 7.05 -2.69 0.15
C GLY A 51 8.31 -3.29 0.76
N VAL A 52 8.83 -2.60 1.77
CA VAL A 52 10.00 -2.99 2.54
C VAL A 52 9.78 -2.66 4.01
N ALA A 53 10.18 -3.56 4.90
CA ALA A 53 10.16 -3.34 6.35
C ALA A 53 11.58 -3.26 6.89
N ASN A 54 11.93 -2.09 7.46
CA ASN A 54 13.18 -1.89 8.18
C ASN A 54 12.92 -2.08 9.67
N LEU A 55 13.57 -3.08 10.27
CA LEU A 55 13.23 -3.59 11.59
C LEU A 55 14.42 -3.49 12.54
N ARG A 56 14.21 -2.87 13.71
CA ARG A 56 15.19 -2.85 14.79
C ARG A 56 14.61 -3.56 16.01
N THR A 57 15.26 -4.63 16.43
CA THR A 57 14.87 -5.39 17.64
C THR A 57 15.51 -4.81 18.89
N ALA A 58 14.93 -5.12 20.05
CA ALA A 58 15.42 -4.64 21.36
C ALA A 58 16.85 -5.10 21.69
N ASP A 59 17.26 -6.27 21.16
CA ASP A 59 18.63 -6.79 21.28
C ASP A 59 19.64 -6.11 20.33
N GLY A 60 19.19 -5.13 19.55
CA GLY A 60 20.06 -4.32 18.70
C GLY A 60 20.24 -4.83 17.27
N ARG A 61 19.63 -5.95 16.87
CA ARG A 61 19.71 -6.42 15.46
C ARG A 61 18.90 -5.51 14.53
N HIS A 62 19.47 -5.23 13.37
CA HIS A 62 18.80 -4.54 12.26
C HIS A 62 18.54 -5.55 11.15
N LEU A 63 17.28 -5.68 10.75
CA LEU A 63 16.86 -6.56 9.67
C LEU A 63 16.05 -5.79 8.64
N ILE A 64 16.10 -6.26 7.40
CA ILE A 64 15.25 -5.78 6.32
C ILE A 64 14.45 -6.98 5.82
N ILE A 65 13.12 -6.85 5.78
CA ILE A 65 12.26 -7.78 5.04
C ILE A 65 11.83 -7.06 3.77
N ASP A 66 12.33 -7.58 2.65
CA ASP A 66 11.97 -7.13 1.31
C ASP A 66 10.77 -7.94 0.81
N PHE A 67 9.69 -7.23 0.48
CA PHE A 67 8.50 -7.78 -0.15
C PHE A 67 8.11 -6.90 -1.34
N ASN A 68 9.12 -6.45 -2.08
CA ASN A 68 8.96 -5.74 -3.34
C ASN A 68 8.25 -6.64 -4.37
N ALA A 69 7.49 -6.04 -5.26
CA ALA A 69 6.75 -6.80 -6.25
C ALA A 69 7.71 -7.42 -7.27
N THR A 70 7.36 -8.59 -7.79
CA THR A 70 8.10 -9.25 -8.86
C THR A 70 7.37 -9.15 -10.17
N ALA A 71 8.12 -9.06 -11.27
CA ALA A 71 7.53 -9.07 -12.60
C ALA A 71 6.72 -10.37 -12.81
N GLY A 72 5.57 -10.26 -13.48
CA GLY A 72 4.76 -11.42 -13.81
C GLY A 72 5.52 -12.41 -14.71
N SER A 73 5.17 -13.69 -14.63
CA SER A 73 5.89 -14.78 -15.34
C SER A 73 5.91 -14.68 -16.87
N ARG A 74 5.10 -13.78 -17.45
CA ARG A 74 5.00 -13.54 -18.89
C ARG A 74 5.69 -12.26 -19.35
N VAL A 75 6.31 -11.51 -18.43
CA VAL A 75 7.05 -10.29 -18.77
C VAL A 75 8.27 -10.65 -19.63
N ARG A 76 8.51 -9.86 -20.68
CA ARG A 76 9.71 -9.96 -21.53
C ARG A 76 10.43 -8.61 -21.56
N PRO A 77 11.77 -8.60 -21.66
CA PRO A 77 12.55 -7.35 -21.64
C PRO A 77 12.14 -6.30 -22.69
N ASP A 78 11.57 -6.73 -23.82
CA ASP A 78 11.26 -5.89 -24.98
C ASP A 78 9.75 -5.64 -25.18
N MET A 79 8.89 -6.15 -24.29
CA MET A 79 7.44 -6.21 -24.53
C MET A 79 6.75 -4.85 -24.74
N TRP A 80 7.38 -3.75 -24.32
CA TRP A 80 6.85 -2.39 -24.40
C TRP A 80 7.73 -1.43 -25.21
N ARG A 81 8.78 -1.93 -25.87
CA ARG A 81 9.72 -1.07 -26.61
C ARG A 81 9.03 -0.19 -27.65
N GLU A 82 8.13 -0.78 -28.43
CA GLU A 82 7.40 -0.09 -29.51
C GLU A 82 6.28 0.83 -29.01
N LEU A 83 5.99 0.81 -27.70
CA LEU A 83 4.95 1.62 -27.08
C LEU A 83 5.53 2.81 -26.31
N LEU A 84 6.85 3.00 -26.32
CA LEU A 84 7.49 4.06 -25.56
C LEU A 84 7.11 5.44 -26.12
N VAL A 85 6.51 6.29 -25.28
CA VAL A 85 6.21 7.69 -25.60
C VAL A 85 7.35 8.57 -25.11
N GLU A 86 7.59 8.58 -23.81
CA GLU A 86 8.66 9.37 -23.20
C GLU A 86 9.06 8.80 -21.82
N GLN A 87 10.18 9.28 -21.28
CA GLN A 87 10.54 9.01 -19.88
C GLN A 87 9.77 9.95 -18.95
N ASP A 88 9.24 9.40 -17.85
CA ASP A 88 8.60 10.24 -16.84
C ASP A 88 9.65 11.16 -16.20
N TRP A 89 9.29 12.44 -16.04
CA TRP A 89 10.19 13.49 -15.55
C TRP A 89 10.78 13.21 -14.15
N THR A 90 10.16 12.34 -13.35
CA THR A 90 10.70 11.93 -12.03
C THR A 90 11.83 10.91 -12.15
N GLY A 91 12.03 10.33 -13.33
CA GLY A 91 13.01 9.27 -13.57
C GLY A 91 12.56 7.87 -13.10
N TYR A 92 11.36 7.73 -12.53
CA TYR A 92 10.85 6.46 -11.99
C TYR A 92 10.06 5.61 -12.98
N GLY A 93 10.11 5.91 -14.29
CA GLY A 93 9.44 5.09 -15.29
C GLY A 93 9.33 5.74 -16.66
N TYR A 94 8.43 5.19 -17.46
CA TYR A 94 8.16 5.62 -18.83
C TYR A 94 6.65 5.76 -19.04
N HIS A 95 6.26 6.72 -19.85
CA HIS A 95 4.90 6.81 -20.39
C HIS A 95 4.82 5.93 -21.64
N LEU A 96 3.79 5.09 -21.70
CA LEU A 96 3.55 4.19 -22.83
C LEU A 96 2.25 4.55 -23.54
N ASP A 97 2.21 4.27 -24.84
CA ASP A 97 0.99 4.34 -25.63
C ASP A 97 -0.09 3.45 -25.01
N GLY A 98 -1.32 3.97 -24.97
CA GLY A 98 -2.44 3.35 -24.26
C GLY A 98 -2.30 3.26 -22.73
N LYS A 99 -1.23 3.81 -22.13
CA LYS A 99 -0.99 3.85 -20.67
C LYS A 99 -1.02 2.47 -20.00
N ILE A 100 -0.65 1.42 -20.72
CA ILE A 100 -0.82 0.02 -20.31
C ILE A 100 0.02 -0.39 -19.09
N ASN A 101 1.07 0.38 -18.78
CA ASN A 101 1.91 0.21 -17.60
C ASN A 101 1.44 1.04 -16.40
N ASP A 102 0.42 1.88 -16.56
CA ASP A 102 -0.12 2.73 -15.51
C ASP A 102 -1.53 2.32 -15.08
N VAL A 103 -2.36 1.86 -16.04
CA VAL A 103 -3.73 1.42 -15.78
C VAL A 103 -4.10 0.15 -16.55
N GLY A 104 -4.74 -0.80 -15.85
CA GLY A 104 -5.16 -2.09 -16.41
C GLY A 104 -4.32 -3.27 -15.89
N TYR A 105 -4.66 -4.50 -16.28
CA TYR A 105 -4.03 -5.70 -15.71
C TYR A 105 -2.52 -5.82 -15.99
N GLN A 106 -2.02 -5.20 -17.06
CA GLN A 106 -0.60 -5.22 -17.41
C GLN A 106 0.25 -4.27 -16.55
N SER A 107 -0.36 -3.36 -15.80
CA SER A 107 0.33 -2.47 -14.85
C SER A 107 0.51 -3.11 -13.47
N ILE A 108 0.07 -4.37 -13.28
CA ILE A 108 0.12 -5.07 -12.00
C ILE A 108 1.29 -6.04 -11.97
N MET A 109 2.12 -5.91 -10.93
CA MET A 109 3.18 -6.88 -10.60
C MET A 109 2.66 -7.89 -9.56
N THR A 110 3.40 -8.98 -9.31
CA THR A 110 3.03 -9.96 -8.29
C THR A 110 3.03 -9.32 -6.89
N PRO A 111 1.89 -9.24 -6.18
CA PRO A 111 1.81 -8.54 -4.90
C PRO A 111 2.62 -9.18 -3.78
N GLY A 112 3.22 -8.34 -2.94
CA GLY A 112 4.05 -8.75 -1.79
C GLY A 112 3.56 -8.27 -0.42
N THR A 113 2.69 -7.25 -0.35
CA THR A 113 2.29 -6.60 0.93
C THR A 113 1.83 -7.61 1.99
N VAL A 114 0.85 -8.46 1.67
CA VAL A 114 0.28 -9.40 2.65
C VAL A 114 1.34 -10.38 3.16
N ALA A 115 2.17 -10.92 2.25
CA ALA A 115 3.23 -11.86 2.60
C ALA A 115 4.29 -11.21 3.49
N GLY A 116 4.71 -9.98 3.17
CA GLY A 116 5.67 -9.23 3.97
C GLY A 116 5.17 -8.90 5.37
N LEU A 117 3.92 -8.44 5.49
CA LEU A 117 3.32 -8.16 6.80
C LEU A 117 3.10 -9.43 7.63
N ALA A 118 2.75 -10.54 6.99
CA ALA A 118 2.65 -11.85 7.63
C ALA A 118 4.01 -12.32 8.19
N GLU A 119 5.08 -12.20 7.40
CA GLU A 119 6.43 -12.56 7.82
C GLU A 119 6.89 -11.73 9.03
N VAL A 120 6.61 -10.42 9.04
CA VAL A 120 6.92 -9.54 10.18
C VAL A 120 6.17 -10.00 11.43
N LEU A 121 4.85 -10.20 11.33
CA LEU A 121 4.03 -10.59 12.49
C LEU A 121 4.41 -11.98 13.00
N GLN A 122 4.62 -12.95 12.11
CA GLN A 122 4.97 -14.31 12.48
C GLN A 122 6.30 -14.39 13.24
N ARG A 123 7.29 -13.59 12.84
CA ARG A 123 8.64 -13.65 13.44
C ARG A 123 8.81 -12.79 14.67
N PHE A 124 8.11 -11.67 14.73
CA PHE A 124 8.38 -10.63 15.73
C PHE A 124 7.12 -10.16 16.47
N GLY A 125 5.94 -10.53 16.00
CA GLY A 125 4.67 -10.18 16.64
C GLY A 125 4.37 -11.03 17.87
N THR A 126 3.40 -10.55 18.64
CA THR A 126 2.86 -11.19 19.84
C THR A 126 1.34 -11.33 19.81
N ILE A 127 0.67 -10.75 18.81
CA ILE A 127 -0.78 -10.91 18.58
C ILE A 127 -1.05 -11.85 17.41
N SER A 128 -2.28 -12.35 17.32
CA SER A 128 -2.70 -13.19 16.20
C SER A 128 -2.91 -12.38 14.92
N TRP A 129 -2.86 -13.07 13.77
CA TRP A 129 -3.18 -12.50 12.46
C TRP A 129 -4.59 -11.88 12.41
N ALA A 130 -5.55 -12.53 13.07
CA ALA A 130 -6.91 -12.05 13.17
C ALA A 130 -6.98 -10.72 13.94
N GLU A 131 -6.30 -10.63 15.08
CA GLU A 131 -6.22 -9.39 15.87
C GLU A 131 -5.57 -8.25 15.09
N ALA A 132 -4.49 -8.53 14.35
CA ALA A 132 -3.77 -7.52 13.57
C ALA A 132 -4.60 -6.94 12.41
N ILE A 133 -5.47 -7.76 11.79
CA ILE A 133 -6.29 -7.33 10.65
C ILE A 133 -7.64 -6.73 11.09
N GLN A 134 -8.15 -7.09 12.26
CA GLN A 134 -9.48 -6.70 12.71
C GLN A 134 -9.77 -5.20 12.60
N PRO A 135 -8.85 -4.27 12.92
CA PRO A 135 -9.11 -2.84 12.75
C PRO A 135 -9.35 -2.43 11.28
N ALA A 136 -8.61 -3.03 10.34
CA ALA A 136 -8.78 -2.78 8.91
C ALA A 136 -10.14 -3.29 8.41
N ILE A 137 -10.59 -4.46 8.88
CA ILE A 137 -11.93 -4.99 8.58
C ILE A 137 -13.00 -4.00 9.04
N GLY A 138 -12.91 -3.53 10.29
CA GLY A 138 -13.87 -2.55 10.83
C GLY A 138 -13.94 -1.28 9.99
N LEU A 139 -12.78 -0.71 9.64
CA LEU A 139 -12.70 0.48 8.76
C LEU A 139 -13.30 0.23 7.37
N ALA A 140 -13.13 -0.97 6.81
CA ALA A 140 -13.66 -1.32 5.49
C ALA A 140 -15.18 -1.53 5.52
N GLU A 141 -15.71 -2.17 6.56
CA GLU A 141 -17.14 -2.48 6.68
C GLU A 141 -17.97 -1.25 7.10
N GLN A 142 -17.44 -0.44 8.00
CA GLN A 142 -18.15 0.71 8.58
C GLN A 142 -17.89 2.00 7.80
N GLY A 143 -16.86 2.00 6.94
CA GLY A 143 -16.35 3.17 6.27
C GLY A 143 -15.54 4.07 7.22
N PHE A 144 -15.05 5.18 6.66
CA PHE A 144 -14.26 6.17 7.37
C PHE A 144 -14.53 7.57 6.80
N LEU A 145 -14.20 8.60 7.56
CA LEU A 145 -14.35 9.98 7.12
C LEU A 145 -13.25 10.34 6.10
N VAL A 146 -13.66 10.84 4.95
CA VAL A 146 -12.73 11.39 3.95
C VAL A 146 -12.29 12.79 4.39
N SER A 147 -11.01 12.93 4.74
CA SER A 147 -10.45 14.24 5.10
C SER A 147 -10.35 15.17 3.87
N PRO A 148 -10.30 16.50 4.06
CA PRO A 148 -10.12 17.42 2.94
C PRO A 148 -8.85 17.13 2.11
N GLU A 149 -7.77 16.71 2.75
CA GLU A 149 -6.53 16.37 2.06
C GLU A 149 -6.65 15.08 1.25
N LEU A 150 -7.29 14.04 1.81
CA LEU A 150 -7.54 12.80 1.09
C LEU A 150 -8.46 13.03 -0.12
N TRP A 151 -9.54 13.82 0.08
CA TRP A 151 -10.42 14.23 -1.01
C TRP A 151 -9.65 14.98 -2.10
N ARG A 152 -8.76 15.91 -1.72
CA ARG A 152 -7.93 16.66 -2.66
C ARG A 152 -7.05 15.71 -3.47
N LEU A 153 -6.34 14.77 -2.82
CA LEU A 153 -5.47 13.80 -3.48
C LEU A 153 -6.23 12.93 -4.49
N TRP A 154 -7.42 12.46 -4.15
CA TRP A 154 -8.26 11.66 -5.06
C TRP A 154 -8.76 12.45 -6.27
N ASN A 155 -8.87 13.77 -6.15
CA ASN A 155 -9.38 14.66 -7.20
C ASN A 155 -8.30 15.48 -7.92
N LEU A 156 -7.02 15.23 -7.63
CA LEU A 156 -5.93 15.87 -8.37
C LEU A 156 -6.01 15.49 -9.86
N PRO A 157 -5.96 16.47 -10.76
CA PRO A 157 -5.91 16.19 -12.19
C PRO A 157 -4.60 15.48 -12.54
N ALA A 158 -4.62 14.74 -13.65
CA ALA A 158 -3.41 14.16 -14.21
C ALA A 158 -2.40 15.28 -14.55
N ALA A 159 -1.13 15.01 -14.31
CA ALA A 159 -0.02 15.87 -14.72
C ALA A 159 0.69 15.20 -15.92
N GLY A 160 0.60 15.82 -17.10
CA GLY A 160 1.17 15.27 -18.33
C GLY A 160 0.52 13.93 -18.73
N GLU A 161 1.34 12.95 -19.06
CA GLU A 161 0.92 11.62 -19.53
C GLU A 161 0.43 10.67 -18.43
N ARG A 162 0.51 11.07 -17.16
CA ARG A 162 0.06 10.25 -16.02
C ARG A 162 -1.44 9.98 -16.03
N VAL A 163 -1.85 8.94 -15.30
CA VAL A 163 -3.26 8.67 -15.01
C VAL A 163 -3.64 9.19 -13.62
N SER A 164 -4.65 10.06 -13.57
CA SER A 164 -5.24 10.56 -12.31
C SER A 164 -5.94 9.43 -11.54
N MET A 165 -6.16 9.64 -10.23
CA MET A 165 -6.89 8.65 -9.42
C MET A 165 -8.31 8.42 -9.92
N ARG A 166 -8.98 9.49 -10.36
CA ARG A 166 -10.32 9.41 -10.96
C ARG A 166 -10.34 8.55 -12.22
N GLU A 167 -9.34 8.69 -13.10
CA GLU A 167 -9.23 7.85 -14.30
C GLU A 167 -8.94 6.39 -13.96
N ARG A 168 -8.12 6.09 -12.95
CA ARG A 168 -7.86 4.71 -12.48
C ARG A 168 -9.14 4.05 -12.00
N ILE A 169 -9.89 4.72 -11.14
CA ILE A 169 -11.15 4.21 -10.59
C ILE A 169 -12.21 4.11 -11.69
N ALA A 170 -12.22 5.00 -12.69
CA ALA A 170 -13.18 4.93 -13.79
C ALA A 170 -12.77 4.01 -14.96
N HIS A 171 -11.64 3.29 -14.86
CA HIS A 171 -11.07 2.57 -15.99
C HIS A 171 -11.93 1.39 -16.46
N THR A 172 -12.42 0.56 -15.52
CA THR A 172 -13.20 -0.65 -15.84
C THR A 172 -14.70 -0.39 -15.72
N PRO A 173 -15.56 -1.14 -16.44
CA PRO A 173 -17.01 -1.04 -16.27
C PRO A 173 -17.46 -1.28 -14.82
N ALA A 174 -16.84 -2.24 -14.12
CA ALA A 174 -17.16 -2.55 -12.73
C ALA A 174 -16.83 -1.39 -11.79
N SER A 175 -15.66 -0.78 -11.97
CA SER A 175 -15.20 0.30 -11.11
C SER A 175 -15.93 1.64 -11.37
N ARG A 176 -16.55 1.80 -12.55
CA ARG A 176 -17.47 2.93 -12.86
C ARG A 176 -18.83 2.85 -12.19
N GLN A 177 -19.22 1.70 -11.66
CA GLN A 177 -20.51 1.50 -10.98
C GLN A 177 -20.46 1.80 -9.48
N LEU A 178 -19.25 2.01 -8.94
CA LEU A 178 -19.00 2.45 -7.57
C LEU A 178 -19.09 3.97 -7.46
#